data_AF-A0A9E5WLZ0-F1
#
_entry.id   AF-A0A9E5WLZ0-F1
#
_cell.length_a   1.000
_cell.length_b   1.000
_cell.length_c   1.000
_cell.angle_alpha   90.00
_cell.angle_beta   90.00
_cell.angle_gamma   90.00
#
_symmetry.space_group_name_H-M   'P 1'
#
loop_
_entity.id
_entity.type
_entity.pdbx_description
1 polymer ?
#
loop_
_entity_poly.entity_id
_entity_poly.type
_entity_poly.pdbx_seq_one_letter_code
_entity_poly.pdbx_strand_id
1 'polypeptide(L)'
;MCSSEKKRPEAELKQAARYVTYEISQFKWVASWFVRDEYSEWCVPAEMEQVGTGHHRYAQNCMLECLLLHTRLLYEFLTRETSWHDDDILAVDFVEDPNEWTRPCFRYLNDDRIQRINKALAHLSYSRREYIGDRKLWDVRAIVTDIEAAWEHFMSHLDSDRRKWFEQPLA
;
A
#
# COMPACT_ATOMS: atom_id res chain seq x y z
N MET A 1 13.51 -25.64 10.06
CA MET A 1 13.04 -25.65 11.47
C MET A 1 11.69 -24.96 11.48
N CYS A 2 10.62 -25.69 11.78
CA CYS A 2 9.28 -25.14 11.85
C CYS A 2 9.18 -24.31 13.14
N SER A 3 9.33 -22.99 13.03
CA SER A 3 9.08 -22.09 14.15
C SER A 3 7.59 -22.20 14.46
N SER A 4 7.24 -22.64 15.66
CA SER A 4 5.87 -22.53 16.15
C SER A 4 5.50 -21.04 16.11
N GLU A 5 4.64 -20.62 15.18
CA GLU A 5 4.17 -19.24 15.06
C GLU A 5 3.62 -18.83 16.43
N LYS A 6 4.38 -18.00 17.16
CA LYS A 6 3.92 -17.41 18.41
C LYS A 6 2.78 -16.46 18.07
N LYS A 7 1.55 -16.91 18.30
CA LYS A 7 0.37 -16.07 18.14
C LYS A 7 0.53 -14.84 19.03
N ARG A 8 0.56 -13.66 18.41
CA ARG A 8 0.68 -12.36 19.09
C ARG A 8 -0.49 -12.17 20.07
N PRO A 9 -0.27 -11.56 21.25
CA PRO A 9 -1.35 -11.21 22.17
C PRO A 9 -2.41 -10.35 21.47
N GLU A 10 -3.68 -10.58 21.78
CA GLU A 10 -4.80 -9.83 21.17
C GLU A 10 -4.67 -8.31 21.35
N ALA A 11 -4.15 -7.86 22.50
CA ALA A 11 -3.91 -6.45 22.75
C ALA A 11 -2.86 -5.84 21.80
N GLU A 12 -1.81 -6.60 21.46
CA GLU A 12 -0.81 -6.19 20.46
C GLU A 12 -1.44 -6.12 19.07
N LEU A 13 -2.24 -7.11 18.70
CA LEU A 13 -2.94 -7.13 17.42
C LEU A 13 -3.92 -5.97 17.27
N LYS A 14 -4.72 -5.65 18.31
CA LYS A 14 -5.61 -4.48 18.28
C LYS A 14 -4.85 -3.17 18.07
N GLN A 15 -3.67 -3.03 18.68
CA GLN A 15 -2.83 -1.86 18.47
C GLN A 15 -2.22 -1.85 17.05
N ALA A 16 -1.76 -3.00 16.57
CA ALA A 16 -1.25 -3.17 15.21
C ALA A 16 -2.31 -2.83 14.14
N ALA A 17 -3.57 -3.24 14.35
CA ALA A 17 -4.69 -2.90 13.48
C ALA A 17 -4.86 -1.38 13.33
N ARG A 18 -4.58 -0.59 14.37
CA ARG A 18 -4.64 0.88 14.29
C ARG A 18 -3.54 1.45 13.41
N TYR A 19 -2.33 0.91 13.47
CA TYR A 19 -1.23 1.31 12.57
C TYR A 19 -1.60 1.01 11.12
N VAL A 20 -2.11 -0.19 10.83
CA VAL A 20 -2.57 -0.56 9.48
C VAL A 20 -3.74 0.32 9.03
N THR A 21 -4.67 0.64 9.93
CA THR A 21 -5.82 1.53 9.64
C THR A 21 -5.36 2.95 9.28
N TYR A 22 -4.32 3.44 9.95
CA TYR A 22 -3.68 4.71 9.58
C TYR A 22 -3.11 4.65 8.15
N GLU A 23 -2.37 3.59 7.79
CA GLU A 23 -1.79 3.46 6.46
C GLU A 23 -2.85 3.42 5.34
N ILE A 24 -3.92 2.62 5.49
CA ILE A 24 -5.02 2.59 4.50
C ILE A 24 -5.79 3.91 4.46
N SER A 25 -5.92 4.63 5.58
CA SER A 25 -6.54 5.95 5.63
C SER A 25 -5.71 7.01 4.89
N GLN A 26 -4.39 7.02 5.13
CA GLN A 26 -3.48 7.91 4.41
C GLN A 26 -3.46 7.59 2.91
N PHE A 27 -3.39 6.31 2.55
CA PHE A 27 -3.49 5.87 1.16
C PHE A 27 -4.75 6.40 0.48
N LYS A 28 -5.93 6.20 1.09
CA LYS A 28 -7.21 6.67 0.54
C LYS A 28 -7.29 8.19 0.48
N TRP A 29 -6.79 8.89 1.50
CA TRP A 29 -6.77 10.34 1.51
C TRP A 29 -5.91 10.90 0.37
N VAL A 30 -4.68 10.40 0.21
CA VAL A 30 -3.79 10.80 -0.88
C VAL A 30 -4.39 10.40 -2.24
N ALA A 31 -4.91 9.19 -2.38
CA ALA A 31 -5.57 8.74 -3.61
C ALA A 31 -6.73 9.66 -4.02
N SER A 32 -7.50 10.18 -3.06
CA SER A 32 -8.61 11.10 -3.33
C SER A 32 -8.18 12.41 -4.01
N TRP A 33 -6.92 12.84 -3.83
CA TRP A 33 -6.36 13.99 -4.55
C TRP A 33 -6.16 13.72 -6.05
N PHE A 34 -5.96 12.46 -6.43
CA PHE A 34 -5.74 12.04 -7.81
C PHE A 34 -7.04 11.65 -8.53
N VAL A 35 -8.09 11.27 -7.79
CA VAL A 35 -9.34 10.71 -8.34
C VAL A 35 -10.51 11.72 -8.30
N ARG A 36 -10.34 12.90 -7.67
CA ARG A 36 -11.37 13.95 -7.66
C ARG A 36 -11.59 14.58 -9.04
N ASP A 37 -12.82 14.46 -9.51
CA ASP A 37 -13.35 14.99 -10.78
C ASP A 37 -13.44 16.54 -10.79
N GLU A 38 -12.91 17.12 -11.87
CA GLU A 38 -13.23 18.40 -12.57
C GLU A 38 -13.44 19.77 -11.86
N TYR A 39 -13.53 19.91 -10.53
CA TYR A 39 -13.89 21.22 -9.91
C TYR A 39 -12.95 21.78 -8.83
N SER A 40 -11.66 21.46 -8.92
CA SER A 40 -10.62 22.11 -8.13
C SER A 40 -9.78 22.99 -9.06
N GLU A 41 -9.46 24.23 -8.71
CA GLU A 41 -8.44 25.03 -9.42
C GLU A 41 -7.06 24.33 -9.43
N TRP A 42 -6.91 23.23 -8.69
CA TRP A 42 -5.78 22.31 -8.69
C TRP A 42 -6.06 20.99 -9.43
N CYS A 43 -7.05 20.97 -10.33
CA CYS A 43 -7.39 19.82 -11.16
C CYS A 43 -6.15 19.34 -11.91
N VAL A 44 -5.77 18.11 -11.59
CA VAL A 44 -4.70 17.39 -12.24
C VAL A 44 -5.31 16.86 -13.55
N PRO A 45 -4.89 17.36 -14.75
CA PRO A 45 -5.53 16.98 -16.01
C PRO A 45 -5.44 15.47 -16.24
N ALA A 46 -6.37 14.91 -17.02
CA ALA A 46 -6.36 13.50 -17.44
C ALA A 46 -5.02 13.05 -18.07
N GLU A 47 -4.20 13.99 -18.55
CA GLU A 47 -2.82 13.79 -19.01
C GLU A 47 -1.82 13.42 -17.89
N MET A 48 -2.26 13.42 -16.62
CA MET A 48 -1.51 13.02 -15.43
C MET A 48 -1.88 11.63 -14.90
N GLU A 49 -2.48 10.76 -15.73
CA GLU A 49 -2.44 9.29 -15.55
C GLU A 49 -1.02 8.73 -15.45
N GLN A 50 -0.05 9.61 -15.60
CA GLN A 50 1.29 9.30 -15.94
C GLN A 50 2.26 10.38 -15.35
N VAL A 51 2.72 10.20 -14.09
CA VAL A 51 3.73 11.06 -13.42
C VAL A 51 5.01 10.27 -13.06
N GLY A 52 6.18 10.91 -13.16
CA GLY A 52 7.49 10.36 -12.79
C GLY A 52 8.27 11.26 -11.82
N THR A 53 9.24 10.71 -11.10
CA THR A 53 10.10 11.48 -10.17
C THR A 53 11.16 12.25 -10.97
N GLY A 54 10.97 13.55 -11.20
CA GLY A 54 12.01 14.34 -11.89
C GLY A 54 11.60 15.63 -12.64
N HIS A 55 10.32 16.01 -12.68
CA HIS A 55 9.89 17.27 -13.33
C HIS A 55 9.54 18.39 -12.34
N HIS A 56 9.47 19.64 -12.83
CA HIS A 56 9.19 20.92 -12.13
C HIS A 56 7.79 21.02 -11.48
N ARG A 57 7.32 19.93 -10.87
CA ARG A 57 5.99 19.70 -10.31
C ARG A 57 6.14 19.12 -8.91
N TYR A 58 6.83 19.85 -8.04
CA TYR A 58 7.23 19.39 -6.70
C TYR A 58 6.04 18.92 -5.84
N ALA A 59 4.91 19.64 -5.88
CA ALA A 59 3.71 19.24 -5.16
C ALA A 59 3.13 17.92 -5.68
N GLN A 60 3.03 17.74 -7.01
CA GLN A 60 2.53 16.49 -7.58
C GLN A 60 3.48 15.31 -7.32
N ASN A 61 4.80 15.52 -7.43
CA ASN A 61 5.78 14.48 -7.12
C ASN A 61 5.70 14.10 -5.64
N CYS A 62 5.56 15.07 -4.73
CA CYS A 62 5.39 14.81 -3.31
C CYS A 62 4.14 13.97 -3.05
N MET A 63 3.00 14.33 -3.63
CA MET A 63 1.76 13.55 -3.47
C MET A 63 1.88 12.15 -4.05
N LEU A 64 2.55 11.99 -5.19
CA LEU A 64 2.77 10.68 -5.79
C LEU A 64 3.72 9.83 -4.93
N GLU A 65 4.79 10.43 -4.41
CA GLU A 65 5.71 9.74 -3.49
C GLU A 65 5.00 9.31 -2.21
N CYS A 66 4.13 10.15 -1.63
CA CYS A 66 3.27 9.78 -0.51
C CYS A 66 2.34 8.61 -0.87
N LEU A 67 1.68 8.65 -2.03
CA LEU A 67 0.81 7.55 -2.48
C LEU A 67 1.59 6.24 -2.58
N LEU A 68 2.75 6.27 -3.23
CA LEU A 68 3.59 5.10 -3.46
C LEU A 68 4.20 4.57 -2.15
N LEU A 69 4.46 5.43 -1.17
CA LEU A 69 4.92 5.04 0.16
C LEU A 69 3.87 4.19 0.87
N HIS A 70 2.63 4.69 0.97
CA HIS A 70 1.54 3.94 1.60
C HIS A 70 1.17 2.68 0.79
N THR A 71 1.26 2.74 -0.55
CA THR A 71 1.11 1.56 -1.42
C THR A 71 2.10 0.46 -1.04
N ARG A 72 3.39 0.81 -0.84
CA ARG A 72 4.43 -0.15 -0.46
C ARG A 72 4.13 -0.82 0.87
N LEU A 73 3.80 -0.02 1.90
CA LEU A 73 3.53 -0.52 3.25
C LEU A 73 2.32 -1.49 3.25
N LEU A 74 1.24 -1.11 2.56
CA LEU A 74 0.05 -1.95 2.42
C LEU A 74 0.35 -3.22 1.60
N TYR A 75 1.12 -3.11 0.53
CA TYR A 75 1.51 -4.27 -0.26
C TYR A 75 2.31 -5.27 0.58
N GLU A 76 3.30 -4.82 1.34
CA GLU A 76 4.12 -5.67 2.22
C GLU A 76 3.26 -6.36 3.28
N PHE A 77 2.37 -5.61 3.95
CA PHE A 77 1.39 -6.13 4.89
C PHE A 77 0.51 -7.23 4.28
N LEU A 78 0.04 -7.05 3.04
CA LEU A 78 -0.92 -7.96 2.37
C LEU A 78 -0.27 -9.20 1.74
N THR A 79 1.04 -9.19 1.44
CA THR A 79 1.65 -10.21 0.55
C THR A 79 2.62 -11.18 1.20
N ARG A 80 3.16 -10.88 2.39
CA ARG A 80 4.13 -11.74 3.09
C ARG A 80 5.41 -12.01 2.26
N GLU A 81 5.77 -11.14 1.32
CA GLU A 81 6.78 -11.45 0.28
C GLU A 81 8.25 -11.16 0.64
N THR A 82 8.54 -10.26 1.57
CA THR A 82 9.93 -9.89 1.87
C THR A 82 10.47 -10.64 3.08
N SER A 83 11.80 -10.67 3.20
CA SER A 83 12.49 -11.08 4.44
C SER A 83 11.87 -10.32 5.61
N TRP A 84 11.05 -11.02 6.37
CA TRP A 84 10.32 -10.43 7.48
C TRP A 84 11.23 -10.35 8.71
N HIS A 85 11.02 -9.31 9.49
CA HIS A 85 11.49 -9.26 10.87
C HIS A 85 10.39 -9.80 11.78
N ASP A 86 10.78 -10.35 12.92
CA ASP A 86 9.82 -10.93 13.87
C ASP A 86 8.77 -9.89 14.31
N ASP A 87 9.09 -8.60 14.28
CA ASP A 87 8.24 -7.45 14.66
C ASP A 87 7.43 -6.82 13.51
N ASP A 88 7.50 -7.38 12.29
CA ASP A 88 6.65 -6.92 11.19
C ASP A 88 5.18 -7.27 11.44
N ILE A 89 4.29 -6.35 11.04
CA ILE A 89 2.84 -6.56 11.10
C ILE A 89 2.38 -7.11 9.76
N LEU A 90 1.71 -8.27 9.77
CA LEU A 90 1.29 -8.97 8.55
C LEU A 90 -0.20 -9.26 8.57
N ALA A 91 -0.83 -9.30 7.39
CA ALA A 91 -2.26 -9.62 7.26
C ALA A 91 -2.61 -10.97 7.90
N VAL A 92 -1.72 -11.95 7.77
CA VAL A 92 -1.90 -13.30 8.33
C VAL A 92 -2.00 -13.31 9.87
N ASP A 93 -1.42 -12.32 10.56
CA ASP A 93 -1.50 -12.21 12.03
C ASP A 93 -2.94 -11.97 12.51
N PHE A 94 -3.79 -11.44 11.63
CA PHE A 94 -5.18 -11.09 11.91
C PHE A 94 -6.18 -12.13 11.44
N VAL A 95 -5.76 -13.15 10.69
CA VAL A 95 -6.65 -14.25 10.26
C VAL A 95 -6.76 -15.28 11.39
N GLU A 96 -7.91 -15.95 11.54
CA GLU A 96 -8.08 -16.96 12.59
C GLU A 96 -7.18 -18.17 12.36
N ASP A 97 -7.18 -18.68 11.12
CA ASP A 97 -6.31 -19.73 10.62
C ASP A 97 -5.35 -19.17 9.53
N PRO A 98 -4.04 -19.05 9.83
CA PRO A 98 -3.03 -18.65 8.85
C PRO A 98 -3.01 -19.48 7.56
N ASN A 99 -3.47 -20.73 7.59
CA ASN A 99 -3.50 -21.60 6.41
C ASN A 99 -4.64 -21.25 5.43
N GLU A 100 -5.67 -20.56 5.92
CA GLU A 100 -6.77 -20.06 5.08
C GLU A 100 -6.41 -18.72 4.40
N TRP A 101 -5.33 -18.07 4.84
CA TRP A 101 -4.85 -16.84 4.22
C TRP A 101 -4.31 -17.11 2.81
N THR A 102 -5.05 -16.68 1.82
CA THR A 102 -4.59 -16.66 0.43
C THR A 102 -4.12 -15.26 0.06
N ARG A 103 -2.95 -15.19 -0.57
CA ARG A 103 -2.40 -13.91 -1.02
C ARG A 103 -3.32 -13.26 -2.05
N PRO A 104 -3.62 -11.96 -1.92
CA PRO A 104 -4.39 -11.24 -2.94
C PRO A 104 -3.65 -11.16 -4.28
N CYS A 105 -4.42 -11.15 -5.37
CA CYS A 105 -3.88 -11.01 -6.72
C CYS A 105 -3.76 -9.52 -7.09
N PHE A 106 -2.57 -9.10 -7.51
CA PHE A 106 -2.30 -7.75 -7.97
C PHE A 106 -2.13 -7.75 -9.49
N ARG A 107 -2.98 -7.02 -10.21
CA ARG A 107 -2.93 -6.99 -11.67
C ARG A 107 -1.89 -6.00 -12.18
N TYR A 108 -1.78 -4.86 -11.51
CA TYR A 108 -0.89 -3.77 -11.88
C TYR A 108 0.40 -3.80 -11.05
N LEU A 109 0.29 -3.91 -9.72
CA LEU A 109 1.38 -3.97 -8.73
C LEU A 109 2.10 -5.33 -8.72
N ASN A 110 2.63 -5.74 -9.88
CA ASN A 110 3.50 -6.89 -9.99
C ASN A 110 4.91 -6.63 -9.42
N ASP A 111 5.70 -7.69 -9.30
CA ASP A 111 7.05 -7.67 -8.72
C ASP A 111 7.94 -6.56 -9.31
N ASP A 112 7.88 -6.35 -10.64
CA ASP A 112 8.65 -5.31 -11.32
C ASP A 112 8.26 -3.90 -10.84
N ARG A 113 6.96 -3.65 -10.62
CA ARG A 113 6.48 -2.37 -10.10
C ARG A 113 6.83 -2.20 -8.63
N ILE A 114 6.75 -3.24 -7.82
CA ILE A 114 7.14 -3.18 -6.41
C ILE A 114 8.65 -2.91 -6.26
N GLN A 115 9.48 -3.61 -7.04
CA GLN A 115 10.91 -3.31 -7.11
C GLN A 115 11.18 -1.87 -7.55
N ARG A 116 10.38 -1.35 -8.49
CA ARG A 116 10.45 0.05 -8.90
C ARG A 116 10.08 1.00 -7.75
N ILE A 117 9.01 0.75 -7.00
CA ILE A 117 8.63 1.55 -5.83
C ILE A 117 9.79 1.58 -4.82
N ASN A 118 10.37 0.42 -4.51
CA ASN A 118 11.50 0.30 -3.57
C ASN A 118 12.73 1.13 -4.02
N LYS A 119 13.07 1.09 -5.30
CA LYS A 119 14.19 1.87 -5.87
C LYS A 119 13.87 3.37 -6.01
N ALA A 120 12.59 3.73 -6.14
CA ALA A 120 12.14 5.11 -6.26
C ALA A 120 12.07 5.82 -4.89
N LEU A 121 11.64 5.12 -3.84
CA LEU A 121 11.37 5.72 -2.53
C LEU A 121 12.39 5.33 -1.44
N ALA A 122 12.65 4.04 -1.28
CA ALA A 122 13.38 3.54 -0.11
C ALA A 122 14.90 3.63 -0.30
N HIS A 123 15.39 3.40 -1.53
CA HIS A 123 16.83 3.34 -1.80
C HIS A 123 17.29 4.47 -2.74
N LEU A 124 18.35 5.18 -2.35
CA LEU A 124 19.13 5.99 -3.28
C LEU A 124 19.93 5.04 -4.18
N SER A 125 19.35 4.66 -5.31
CA SER A 125 19.94 3.73 -6.26
C SER A 125 20.44 4.44 -7.52
N TYR A 126 21.63 4.05 -8.01
CA TYR A 126 22.11 4.44 -9.35
C TYR A 126 21.15 4.01 -10.47
N SER A 127 20.37 2.95 -10.25
CA SER A 127 19.36 2.49 -11.20
C SER A 127 18.13 3.39 -11.24
N ARG A 128 18.02 4.43 -10.38
CA ARG A 128 16.88 5.36 -10.41
C ARG A 128 16.73 6.04 -11.77
N ARG A 129 17.86 6.29 -12.46
CA ARG A 129 17.90 6.82 -13.84
C ARG A 129 17.12 5.98 -14.87
N GLU A 130 16.96 4.69 -14.62
CA GLU A 130 16.23 3.76 -15.50
C GLU A 130 14.70 3.94 -15.40
N TYR A 131 14.25 4.73 -14.42
CA TYR A 131 12.84 5.01 -14.15
C TYR A 131 12.48 6.50 -14.36
N ILE A 132 13.38 7.29 -14.95
CA ILE A 132 13.20 8.71 -15.29
C ILE A 132 12.85 8.83 -16.78
N GLY A 133 11.88 9.68 -17.14
CA GLY A 133 11.46 9.99 -18.52
C GLY A 133 10.07 9.46 -18.91
N ASP A 134 9.65 9.74 -20.14
CA ASP A 134 8.28 9.55 -20.70
C ASP A 134 7.77 8.09 -20.70
N ARG A 135 8.60 7.12 -20.32
CA ARG A 135 8.31 5.70 -20.53
C ARG A 135 7.81 4.89 -19.34
N LYS A 136 7.71 5.42 -18.13
CA LYS A 136 7.14 4.61 -17.03
C LYS A 136 6.36 5.49 -16.09
N LEU A 137 5.21 5.90 -16.52
CA LEU A 137 4.41 6.76 -15.72
C LEU A 137 3.43 5.91 -14.85
N TRP A 138 3.09 6.39 -13.65
CA TRP A 138 2.29 5.61 -12.70
C TRP A 138 0.80 5.79 -12.95
N ASP A 139 0.13 4.72 -13.38
CA ASP A 139 -1.33 4.62 -13.39
C ASP A 139 -1.85 4.53 -11.95
N VAL A 140 -2.20 5.69 -11.39
CA VAL A 140 -2.72 5.82 -10.03
C VAL A 140 -4.03 5.06 -9.85
N ARG A 141 -4.91 5.05 -10.85
CA ARG A 141 -6.20 4.36 -10.76
C ARG A 141 -6.01 2.85 -10.64
N ALA A 142 -5.06 2.29 -11.40
CA ALA A 142 -4.73 0.88 -11.30
C ALA A 142 -4.08 0.53 -9.95
N ILE A 143 -3.23 1.40 -9.38
CA ILE A 143 -2.70 1.22 -8.02
C ILE A 143 -3.84 1.19 -6.99
N VAL A 144 -4.74 2.17 -7.04
CA VAL A 144 -5.90 2.26 -6.13
C VAL A 144 -6.75 1.01 -6.23
N THR A 145 -7.08 0.59 -7.46
CA THR A 145 -7.89 -0.61 -7.70
C THR A 145 -7.24 -1.86 -7.09
N ASP A 146 -5.94 -2.05 -7.31
CA ASP A 146 -5.19 -3.20 -6.79
C ASP A 146 -5.16 -3.24 -5.26
N ILE A 147 -4.87 -2.09 -4.61
CA ILE A 147 -4.80 -2.01 -3.15
C ILE A 147 -6.19 -2.15 -2.52
N GLU A 148 -7.23 -1.53 -3.09
CA GLU A 148 -8.59 -1.66 -2.57
C GLU A 148 -9.12 -3.08 -2.70
N ALA A 149 -8.93 -3.74 -3.85
CA ALA A 149 -9.31 -5.13 -4.03
C ALA A 149 -8.58 -6.07 -3.05
N ALA A 150 -7.28 -5.84 -2.85
CA ALA A 150 -6.50 -6.62 -1.89
C ALA A 150 -6.90 -6.35 -0.42
N TRP A 151 -7.28 -5.10 -0.10
CA TRP A 151 -7.83 -4.73 1.21
C TRP A 151 -9.20 -5.37 1.46
N GLU A 152 -10.09 -5.36 0.49
CA GLU A 152 -11.40 -6.03 0.59
C GLU A 152 -11.24 -7.54 0.76
N HIS A 153 -10.31 -8.15 0.00
CA HIS A 153 -9.94 -9.55 0.17
C HIS A 153 -9.46 -9.82 1.61
N PHE A 154 -8.58 -8.99 2.15
CA PHE A 154 -8.15 -9.08 3.54
C PHE A 154 -9.32 -9.01 4.53
N MET A 155 -10.13 -7.96 4.44
CA MET A 155 -11.27 -7.76 5.35
C MET A 155 -12.27 -8.92 5.26
N SER A 156 -12.41 -9.55 4.10
CA SER A 156 -13.30 -10.70 3.91
C SER A 156 -12.88 -11.95 4.71
N HIS A 157 -11.58 -12.12 5.00
CA HIS A 157 -11.03 -13.24 5.77
C HIS A 157 -11.07 -13.01 7.29
N LEU A 158 -11.45 -11.81 7.73
CA LEU A 158 -11.59 -11.50 9.16
C LEU A 158 -13.00 -11.87 9.66
N ASP A 159 -13.07 -12.39 10.88
CA ASP A 159 -14.32 -12.51 11.62
C ASP A 159 -14.92 -11.13 11.96
N SER A 160 -16.20 -11.10 12.34
CA SER A 160 -16.92 -9.85 12.60
C SER A 160 -16.33 -9.00 13.73
N ASP A 161 -15.65 -9.62 14.69
CA ASP A 161 -15.06 -8.89 15.82
C ASP A 161 -13.69 -8.31 15.47
N ARG A 162 -12.87 -9.02 14.69
CA ARG A 162 -11.58 -8.51 14.18
C ARG A 162 -11.76 -7.43 13.14
N ARG A 163 -12.79 -7.48 12.29
CA ARG A 163 -13.11 -6.39 11.35
C ARG A 163 -13.27 -5.05 12.06
N LYS A 164 -13.90 -5.04 13.24
CA LYS A 164 -14.10 -3.82 14.05
C LYS A 164 -12.79 -3.17 14.49
N TRP A 165 -11.69 -3.91 14.55
CA TRP A 165 -10.39 -3.35 14.94
C TRP A 165 -9.85 -2.37 13.87
N PHE A 166 -10.36 -2.46 12.64
CA PHE A 166 -9.97 -1.61 11.51
C PHE A 166 -10.96 -0.48 11.21
N GLU A 167 -11.99 -0.29 12.05
CA GLU A 167 -13.02 0.75 11.85
C GLU A 167 -12.63 2.11 12.46
N GLN A 168 -11.58 2.18 13.28
CA GLN A 168 -11.18 3.38 14.01
C GLN A 168 -9.78 3.84 13.58
N PRO A 169 -9.64 5.07 13.02
CA PRO A 169 -8.33 5.68 12.81
C PRO A 169 -7.55 5.83 14.12
N LEU A 170 -6.21 5.93 14.04
CA LEU A 170 -5.40 6.43 15.15
C LEU A 170 -5.92 7.82 15.56
N ALA A 171 -6.31 7.96 16.83
CA ALA A 171 -6.67 9.23 17.46
C ALA A 171 -5.43 10.09 17.74
#